data_AF-A0A852ZT87-F1
#
_entry.id   AF-A0A852ZT87-F1
#
_cell.length_a   1.000
_cell.length_b   1.000
_cell.length_c   1.000
_cell.angle_alpha   90.00
_cell.angle_beta   90.00
_cell.angle_gamma   90.00
#
_symmetry.space_group_name_H-M   'P 1'
#
loop_
_entity.id
_entity.type
_entity.pdbx_description
1 polymer ?
#
loop_
_entity_poly.entity_id
_entity_poly.type
_entity_poly.pdbx_seq_one_letter_code
_entity_poly.pdbx_strand_id
1 'polypeptide(L)'
;MRHTARRRPPRRTRAVLAVLPAALTLLTAAGCAGDDNTEELNAWAQQVCEPAAQPIADANAALADMGAVKDGEQPAELQKRLSTDLGKLAAANTALAEALEMAGPPPEVEGGAELQTQAVTELRQVAEGYDNAQSRIDELDTSDQAAFAQGLGELPDDIQDLNRLSRSALEDLQTGETGQAIASQPGCASVAGPEASPSASGSPSAAPSSSASPAAEASASPEQSGAEEEAAEDDAQNTE
;
A
#
# COMPACT_ATOMS: atom_id res chain seq x y z
N MET A 1 -43.29 -47.67 33.80
CA MET A 1 -44.22 -47.46 32.67
C MET A 1 -43.38 -47.20 31.43
N ARG A 2 -43.58 -48.01 30.38
CA ARG A 2 -42.73 -48.05 29.18
C ARG A 2 -43.30 -47.07 28.14
N HIS A 3 -42.55 -46.02 27.79
CA HIS A 3 -42.90 -45.17 26.65
C HIS A 3 -42.24 -45.73 25.38
N THR A 4 -43.03 -46.40 24.56
CA THR A 4 -42.65 -46.88 23.24
C THR A 4 -42.60 -45.73 22.23
N ALA A 5 -41.47 -45.63 21.54
CA ALA A 5 -41.19 -44.70 20.46
C ALA A 5 -42.04 -44.96 19.20
N ARG A 6 -42.37 -43.90 18.45
CA ARG A 6 -42.73 -43.99 17.03
C ARG A 6 -41.71 -43.21 16.21
N ARG A 7 -40.86 -43.93 15.47
CA ARG A 7 -39.97 -43.38 14.43
C ARG A 7 -40.79 -43.17 13.14
N ARG A 8 -40.69 -41.98 12.52
CA ARG A 8 -41.22 -41.70 11.18
C ARG A 8 -40.12 -41.90 10.14
N PRO A 9 -40.40 -42.51 8.97
CA PRO A 9 -39.43 -42.63 7.88
C PRO A 9 -39.34 -41.33 7.04
N PRO A 10 -38.20 -41.05 6.39
CA PRO A 10 -38.05 -39.90 5.51
C PRO A 10 -38.70 -40.14 4.14
N ARG A 11 -39.47 -39.16 3.66
CA ARG A 11 -39.96 -39.10 2.27
C ARG A 11 -38.84 -38.57 1.37
N ARG A 12 -38.41 -39.40 0.40
CA ARG A 12 -37.51 -38.99 -0.68
C ARG A 12 -38.33 -38.32 -1.78
N THR A 13 -38.32 -37.00 -1.84
CA THR A 13 -38.92 -36.23 -2.94
C THR A 13 -37.83 -36.00 -3.98
N ARG A 14 -37.98 -36.60 -5.17
CA ARG A 14 -37.17 -36.26 -6.35
C ARG A 14 -37.74 -34.97 -6.93
N ALA A 15 -37.03 -33.85 -6.75
CA ALA A 15 -37.34 -32.61 -7.43
C ALA A 15 -36.63 -32.62 -8.79
N VAL A 16 -37.41 -32.68 -9.87
CA VAL A 16 -36.97 -32.36 -11.23
C VAL A 16 -37.04 -30.84 -11.33
N LEU A 17 -35.89 -30.16 -11.30
CA LEU A 17 -35.81 -28.73 -11.56
C LEU A 17 -35.85 -28.50 -13.07
N ALA A 18 -36.97 -27.95 -13.53
CA ALA A 18 -37.12 -27.40 -14.86
C ALA A 18 -36.21 -26.17 -14.98
N VAL A 19 -35.29 -26.20 -15.94
CA VAL A 19 -34.49 -25.03 -16.34
C VAL A 19 -35.43 -24.09 -17.10
N LEU A 20 -35.84 -23.02 -16.43
CA LEU A 20 -36.55 -21.89 -17.04
C LEU A 20 -35.50 -20.94 -17.62
N PRO A 21 -35.56 -20.56 -18.91
CA PRO A 21 -34.70 -19.50 -19.44
C PRO A 21 -35.18 -18.15 -18.86
N ALA A 22 -34.39 -17.60 -17.94
CA ALA A 22 -34.59 -16.24 -17.45
C ALA A 22 -34.20 -15.26 -18.57
N ALA A 23 -35.18 -14.53 -19.10
CA ALA A 23 -34.95 -13.41 -19.98
C ALA A 23 -34.28 -12.28 -19.16
N LEU A 24 -33.02 -11.97 -19.47
CA LEU A 24 -32.37 -10.78 -18.93
C LEU A 24 -32.97 -9.54 -19.60
N THR A 25 -33.57 -8.67 -18.79
CA THR A 25 -33.98 -7.32 -19.19
C THR A 25 -32.75 -6.42 -19.22
N LEU A 26 -32.33 -6.02 -20.42
CA LEU A 26 -31.27 -5.03 -20.66
C LEU A 26 -31.68 -3.67 -20.09
N LEU A 27 -30.87 -3.14 -19.17
CA LEU A 27 -30.98 -1.79 -18.65
C LEU A 27 -30.25 -0.85 -19.62
N THR A 28 -30.99 -0.23 -20.53
CA THR A 28 -30.44 0.70 -21.52
C THR A 28 -30.22 2.09 -20.89
N ALA A 29 -28.99 2.37 -20.47
CA ALA A 29 -28.53 3.74 -20.25
C ALA A 29 -27.89 4.25 -21.56
N ALA A 30 -28.42 5.35 -22.10
CA ALA A 30 -27.99 5.89 -23.38
C ALA A 30 -26.67 6.68 -23.24
N GLY A 31 -25.65 6.25 -23.99
CA GLY A 31 -24.39 6.96 -24.22
C GLY A 31 -23.53 6.25 -25.28
N CYS A 32 -23.55 6.78 -26.50
CA CYS A 32 -22.70 6.56 -27.69
C CYS A 32 -21.51 5.57 -27.63
N ALA A 33 -21.50 4.61 -28.57
CA ALA A 33 -20.35 3.74 -28.92
C ALA A 33 -19.70 3.03 -27.72
N GLY A 34 -20.46 2.22 -26.99
CA GLY A 34 -20.05 1.81 -25.63
C GLY A 34 -20.57 0.47 -25.14
N ASP A 35 -20.56 -0.57 -25.99
CA ASP A 35 -20.73 -1.95 -25.52
C ASP A 35 -19.40 -2.71 -25.64
N ASP A 36 -18.77 -2.73 -26.82
CA ASP A 36 -17.53 -3.47 -27.06
C ASP A 36 -16.34 -2.96 -26.23
N ASN A 37 -16.09 -1.65 -26.23
CA ASN A 37 -14.97 -1.04 -25.50
C ASN A 37 -15.02 -1.29 -23.98
N THR A 38 -16.23 -1.24 -23.41
CA THR A 38 -16.45 -1.52 -21.98
C THR A 38 -16.30 -3.00 -21.68
N GLU A 39 -16.70 -3.89 -22.59
CA GLU A 39 -16.48 -5.33 -22.46
C GLU A 39 -14.99 -5.69 -22.54
N GLU A 40 -14.26 -5.11 -23.50
CA GLU A 40 -12.81 -5.31 -23.66
C GLU A 40 -12.03 -4.80 -22.46
N LEU A 41 -12.35 -3.61 -21.95
CA LEU A 41 -11.70 -3.06 -20.77
C LEU A 41 -12.02 -3.85 -19.49
N ASN A 42 -13.25 -4.36 -19.36
CA ASN A 42 -13.60 -5.27 -18.26
C ASN A 42 -12.88 -6.61 -18.37
N ALA A 43 -12.73 -7.17 -19.58
CA ALA A 43 -11.98 -8.41 -19.80
C ALA A 43 -10.48 -8.22 -19.52
N TRP A 44 -9.92 -7.07 -19.88
CA TRP A 44 -8.55 -6.69 -19.50
C TRP A 44 -8.41 -6.59 -17.97
N ALA A 45 -9.33 -5.87 -17.31
CA ALA A 45 -9.31 -5.74 -15.85
C ALA A 45 -9.45 -7.10 -15.16
N GLN A 46 -10.29 -8.00 -15.68
CA GLN A 46 -10.41 -9.36 -15.17
C GLN A 46 -9.09 -10.13 -15.28
N GLN A 47 -8.38 -10.03 -16.41
CA GLN A 47 -7.07 -10.67 -16.61
C GLN A 47 -6.01 -10.18 -15.63
N VAL A 48 -6.07 -8.90 -15.24
CA VAL A 48 -5.20 -8.35 -14.20
C VAL A 48 -5.62 -8.82 -12.80
N CYS A 49 -6.91 -8.74 -12.50
CA CYS A 49 -7.44 -8.88 -11.14
C CYS A 49 -7.62 -10.32 -10.66
N GLU A 50 -7.94 -11.25 -11.55
CA GLU A 50 -8.11 -12.66 -11.18
C GLU A 50 -6.83 -13.28 -10.60
N PRO A 51 -5.67 -13.24 -11.27
CA PRO A 51 -4.44 -13.81 -10.72
C PRO A 51 -3.91 -13.04 -9.50
N ALA A 52 -4.20 -11.73 -9.40
CA ALA A 52 -3.74 -10.90 -8.29
C ALA A 52 -4.61 -10.98 -7.03
N ALA A 53 -5.83 -11.55 -7.10
CA ALA A 53 -6.82 -11.51 -6.03
C ALA A 53 -6.31 -12.04 -4.68
N GLN A 54 -5.70 -13.22 -4.69
CA GLN A 54 -5.16 -13.83 -3.46
C GLN A 54 -3.94 -13.06 -2.94
N PRO A 55 -2.93 -12.72 -3.76
CA PRO A 55 -1.84 -11.85 -3.31
C PRO A 55 -2.30 -10.50 -2.72
N ILE A 56 -3.30 -9.85 -3.30
CA ILE A 56 -3.89 -8.61 -2.75
C ILE A 56 -4.51 -8.88 -1.36
N ALA A 57 -5.25 -9.98 -1.19
CA ALA A 57 -5.83 -10.34 0.10
C ALA A 57 -4.75 -10.61 1.15
N ASP A 58 -3.68 -11.31 0.78
CA ASP A 58 -2.55 -11.61 1.65
C ASP A 58 -1.77 -10.34 2.04
N ALA A 59 -1.57 -9.41 1.11
CA ALA A 59 -0.98 -8.10 1.37
C ALA A 59 -1.85 -7.25 2.31
N ASN A 60 -3.16 -7.23 2.12
CA ASN A 60 -4.08 -6.51 3.02
C ASN A 60 -4.05 -7.09 4.44
N ALA A 61 -3.98 -8.42 4.56
CA ALA A 61 -3.80 -9.08 5.85
C ALA A 61 -2.43 -8.77 6.48
N ALA A 62 -1.37 -8.70 5.67
CA ALA A 62 -0.03 -8.33 6.11
C ALA A 62 0.02 -6.91 6.66
N LEU A 63 -0.55 -5.93 5.94
CA LEU A 63 -0.63 -4.53 6.40
C LEU A 63 -1.39 -4.41 7.73
N ALA A 64 -2.49 -5.14 7.88
CA ALA A 64 -3.24 -5.17 9.12
C ALA A 64 -2.45 -5.79 10.28
N ASP A 65 -1.70 -6.86 10.02
CA ASP A 65 -0.89 -7.53 11.04
C ASP A 65 0.33 -6.69 11.45
N MET A 66 1.02 -6.04 10.51
CA MET A 66 2.15 -5.13 10.79
C MET A 66 1.76 -3.99 11.74
N GLY A 67 0.51 -3.50 11.66
CA GLY A 67 -0.01 -2.48 12.59
C GLY A 67 -0.45 -3.01 13.96
N ALA A 68 -0.48 -4.33 14.17
CA ALA A 68 -0.96 -4.94 15.39
C ALA A 68 0.14 -5.04 16.47
N VAL A 69 -0.20 -4.63 17.69
CA VAL A 69 0.59 -4.86 18.89
C VAL A 69 0.17 -6.18 19.52
N LYS A 70 1.11 -7.11 19.71
CA LYS A 70 0.86 -8.42 20.31
C LYS A 70 1.52 -8.49 21.70
N ASP A 71 0.70 -8.51 22.75
CA ASP A 71 1.19 -8.54 24.13
C ASP A 71 2.10 -9.75 24.38
N GLY A 72 3.29 -9.48 24.92
CA GLY A 72 4.28 -10.52 25.24
C GLY A 72 5.05 -11.08 24.04
N GLU A 73 4.87 -10.51 22.84
CA GLU A 73 5.66 -10.87 21.66
C GLU A 73 7.16 -10.60 21.90
N GLN A 74 7.98 -11.63 21.69
CA GLN A 74 9.42 -11.55 21.86
C GLN A 74 10.08 -11.00 20.57
N PRO A 75 11.28 -10.39 20.64
CA PRO A 75 11.96 -9.84 19.46
C PRO A 75 12.05 -10.83 18.28
N ALA A 76 12.37 -12.10 18.54
CA ALA A 76 12.45 -13.12 17.49
C ALA A 76 11.09 -13.44 16.84
N GLU A 77 10.00 -13.41 17.61
CA GLU A 77 8.66 -13.61 17.06
C GLU A 77 8.22 -12.39 16.25
N LEU A 78 8.51 -11.18 16.74
CA LEU A 78 8.24 -9.93 16.02
C LEU A 78 9.02 -9.86 14.71
N GLN A 79 10.33 -10.18 14.73
CA GLN A 79 11.17 -10.24 13.54
C GLN A 79 10.56 -11.15 12.48
N LYS A 80 10.30 -12.42 12.86
CA LYS A 80 9.76 -13.42 11.94
C LYS A 80 8.42 -12.99 11.37
N ARG A 81 7.56 -12.40 12.20
CA ARG A 81 6.25 -11.92 11.80
C ARG A 81 6.35 -10.79 10.78
N LEU A 82 7.11 -9.73 11.09
CA LEU A 82 7.29 -8.60 10.19
C LEU A 82 7.99 -9.00 8.88
N SER A 83 9.00 -9.88 8.95
CA SER A 83 9.65 -10.45 7.77
C SER A 83 8.65 -11.21 6.88
N THR A 84 7.80 -12.04 7.48
CA THR A 84 6.74 -12.76 6.75
C THR A 84 5.76 -11.80 6.08
N ASP A 85 5.38 -10.71 6.75
CA ASP A 85 4.43 -9.75 6.22
C ASP A 85 5.03 -8.89 5.10
N LEU A 86 6.29 -8.47 5.23
CA LEU A 86 7.01 -7.79 4.14
C LEU A 86 7.15 -8.69 2.91
N GLY A 87 7.44 -9.98 3.08
CA GLY A 87 7.48 -10.94 1.98
C GLY A 87 6.14 -11.09 1.25
N LYS A 88 5.01 -11.01 1.97
CA LYS A 88 3.67 -10.99 1.33
C LYS A 88 3.45 -9.72 0.51
N LEU A 89 3.93 -8.57 0.99
CA LEU A 89 3.84 -7.30 0.27
C LEU A 89 4.69 -7.33 -1.01
N ALA A 90 5.91 -7.87 -0.94
CA ALA A 90 6.76 -8.07 -2.11
C ALA A 90 6.10 -9.00 -3.15
N ALA A 91 5.57 -10.14 -2.69
CA ALA A 91 4.89 -11.11 -3.54
C ALA A 91 3.64 -10.51 -4.23
N ALA A 92 2.85 -9.70 -3.52
CA ALA A 92 1.66 -9.07 -4.09
C ALA A 92 1.99 -8.03 -5.17
N ASN A 93 2.99 -7.19 -4.94
CA ASN A 93 3.44 -6.22 -5.94
C ASN A 93 4.04 -6.92 -7.18
N THR A 94 4.80 -8.01 -6.97
CA THR A 94 5.29 -8.86 -8.07
C THR A 94 4.13 -9.44 -8.88
N ALA A 95 3.14 -10.05 -8.21
CA ALA A 95 2.00 -10.67 -8.88
C ALA A 95 1.17 -9.65 -9.69
N LEU A 96 0.98 -8.44 -9.16
CA LEU A 96 0.32 -7.35 -9.87
C LEU A 96 1.11 -6.90 -11.11
N ALA A 97 2.43 -6.74 -10.98
CA ALA A 97 3.29 -6.39 -12.10
C ALA A 97 3.26 -7.47 -13.20
N GLU A 98 3.34 -8.75 -12.83
CA GLU A 98 3.23 -9.87 -13.78
C GLU A 98 1.85 -9.91 -14.45
N ALA A 99 0.77 -9.69 -13.70
CA ALA A 99 -0.58 -9.67 -14.24
C ALA A 99 -0.77 -8.54 -15.28
N LEU A 100 -0.25 -7.34 -15.00
CA LEU A 100 -0.24 -6.21 -15.93
C LEU A 100 0.66 -6.46 -17.15
N GLU A 101 1.80 -7.12 -16.96
CA GLU A 101 2.68 -7.51 -18.06
C GLU A 101 2.02 -8.53 -19.00
N MET A 102 1.33 -9.52 -18.43
CA MET A 102 0.60 -10.53 -19.20
C MET A 102 -0.64 -9.98 -19.90
N ALA A 103 -1.40 -9.11 -19.23
CA ALA A 103 -2.60 -8.50 -19.81
C ALA A 103 -2.26 -7.49 -20.93
N GLY A 104 -1.05 -6.92 -20.89
CA GLY A 104 -0.62 -5.88 -21.81
C GLY A 104 -1.33 -4.54 -21.57
N PRO A 105 -1.19 -3.58 -22.49
CA PRO A 105 -1.82 -2.27 -22.36
C PRO A 105 -3.34 -2.37 -22.24
N PRO A 106 -4.00 -1.54 -21.40
CA PRO A 106 -5.45 -1.45 -21.40
C PRO A 106 -5.94 -1.02 -22.80
N PRO A 107 -6.94 -1.71 -23.37
CA PRO A 107 -7.43 -1.42 -24.71
C PRO A 107 -8.08 -0.03 -24.76
N GLU A 108 -7.85 0.66 -25.88
CA GLU A 108 -8.50 1.94 -26.23
C GLU A 108 -8.32 3.10 -25.24
N VAL A 109 -7.41 2.95 -24.27
CA VAL A 109 -6.98 4.01 -23.37
C VAL A 109 -5.82 4.78 -24.00
N GLU A 110 -5.97 6.10 -24.15
CA GLU A 110 -4.88 6.96 -24.60
C GLU A 110 -3.68 6.85 -23.65
N GLY A 111 -2.50 6.54 -24.19
CA GLY A 111 -1.30 6.32 -23.39
C GLY A 111 -1.25 4.97 -22.64
N GLY A 112 -2.16 4.03 -22.91
CA GLY A 112 -2.25 2.76 -22.19
C GLY A 112 -0.95 1.94 -22.15
N ALA A 113 -0.12 1.98 -23.19
CA ALA A 113 1.16 1.27 -23.21
C ALA A 113 2.19 1.87 -22.23
N GLU A 114 2.23 3.20 -22.14
CA GLU A 114 3.09 3.92 -21.19
C GLU A 114 2.60 3.66 -19.77
N LEU A 115 1.28 3.79 -19.55
CA LEU A 115 0.62 3.48 -18.28
C LEU A 115 0.96 2.08 -17.78
N GLN A 116 0.85 1.07 -18.64
CA GLN A 116 1.17 -0.30 -18.30
C GLN A 116 2.65 -0.48 -17.97
N THR A 117 3.56 0.09 -18.78
CA THR A 117 5.01 -0.08 -18.58
C THR A 117 5.47 0.62 -17.30
N GLN A 118 4.96 1.82 -17.01
CA GLN A 118 5.25 2.55 -15.78
C GLN A 118 4.74 1.79 -14.56
N ALA A 119 3.47 1.36 -14.56
CA ALA A 119 2.91 0.60 -13.45
C ALA A 119 3.69 -0.70 -13.18
N VAL A 120 4.04 -1.48 -14.22
CA VAL A 120 4.87 -2.69 -14.08
C VAL A 120 6.24 -2.36 -13.47
N THR A 121 6.87 -1.27 -13.92
CA THR A 121 8.19 -0.84 -13.44
C THR A 121 8.14 -0.43 -11.98
N GLU A 122 7.18 0.39 -11.59
CA GLU A 122 7.05 0.88 -10.22
C GLU A 122 6.63 -0.22 -9.25
N LEU A 123 5.70 -1.10 -9.64
CA LEU A 123 5.33 -2.26 -8.81
C LEU A 123 6.52 -3.21 -8.58
N ARG A 124 7.38 -3.41 -9.58
CA ARG A 124 8.63 -4.18 -9.42
C ARG A 124 9.61 -3.50 -8.45
N GLN A 125 9.75 -2.18 -8.53
CA GLN A 125 10.58 -1.42 -7.58
C GLN A 125 10.04 -1.51 -6.16
N VAL A 126 8.72 -1.42 -5.99
CA VAL A 126 8.07 -1.60 -4.69
C VAL A 126 8.30 -3.00 -4.14
N ALA A 127 8.18 -4.03 -4.98
CA ALA A 127 8.46 -5.41 -4.58
C ALA A 127 9.90 -5.59 -4.08
N GLU A 128 10.88 -5.09 -4.85
CA GLU A 128 12.29 -5.13 -4.46
C GLU A 128 12.56 -4.38 -3.15
N GLY A 129 11.90 -3.23 -2.95
CA GLY A 129 12.01 -2.48 -1.71
C GLY A 129 11.47 -3.24 -0.50
N TYR A 130 10.36 -3.95 -0.64
CA TYR A 130 9.84 -4.80 0.43
C TYR A 130 10.76 -6.00 0.72
N ASP A 131 11.35 -6.62 -0.30
CA ASP A 131 12.35 -7.68 -0.13
C ASP A 131 13.61 -7.16 0.60
N ASN A 132 14.03 -5.93 0.30
CA ASN A 132 15.15 -5.30 1.00
C ASN A 132 14.82 -5.03 2.48
N ALA A 133 13.62 -4.49 2.74
CA ALA A 133 13.16 -4.27 4.11
C ALA A 133 13.02 -5.59 4.88
N GLN A 134 12.54 -6.65 4.23
CA GLN A 134 12.48 -7.99 4.80
C GLN A 134 13.89 -8.46 5.21
N SER A 135 14.85 -8.35 4.30
CA SER A 135 16.24 -8.76 4.55
C SER A 135 16.85 -8.00 5.73
N ARG A 136 16.61 -6.69 5.82
CA ARG A 136 17.06 -5.87 6.96
C ARG A 136 16.42 -6.29 8.27
N ILE A 137 15.14 -6.66 8.28
CA ILE A 137 14.48 -7.22 9.47
C ILE A 137 15.13 -8.55 9.87
N ASP A 138 15.37 -9.45 8.91
CA ASP A 138 15.98 -10.76 9.15
C ASP A 138 17.39 -10.66 9.76
N GLU A 139 18.11 -9.57 9.49
CA GLU A 139 19.45 -9.30 10.01
C GLU A 139 19.48 -8.69 11.42
N LEU A 140 18.34 -8.27 11.97
CA LEU A 140 18.30 -7.66 13.30
C LEU A 140 18.71 -8.65 14.40
N ASP A 141 19.50 -8.17 15.37
CA ASP A 141 19.87 -8.98 16.54
C ASP A 141 18.71 -9.08 17.53
N THR A 142 18.08 -10.24 17.60
CA THR A 142 16.94 -10.51 18.49
C THR A 142 17.35 -10.79 19.94
N SER A 143 18.65 -10.90 20.23
CA SER A 143 19.19 -11.15 21.57
C SER A 143 19.49 -9.86 22.33
N ASP A 144 19.70 -8.75 21.63
CA ASP A 144 19.87 -7.40 22.20
C ASP A 144 18.62 -6.55 21.91
N GLN A 145 17.79 -6.36 22.93
CA GLN A 145 16.54 -5.61 22.79
C GLN A 145 16.78 -4.15 22.37
N ALA A 146 17.88 -3.52 22.79
CA ALA A 146 18.16 -2.13 22.44
C ALA A 146 18.59 -2.03 20.97
N ALA A 147 19.48 -2.91 20.51
CA ALA A 147 19.89 -2.97 19.12
C ALA A 147 18.72 -3.34 18.20
N PHE A 148 17.90 -4.31 18.60
CA PHE A 148 16.70 -4.70 17.87
C PHE A 148 15.73 -3.54 17.70
N ALA A 149 15.42 -2.82 18.78
CA ALA A 149 14.51 -1.68 18.74
C ALA A 149 15.08 -0.52 17.90
N GLN A 150 16.39 -0.30 17.97
CA GLN A 150 17.06 0.70 17.14
C GLN A 150 16.95 0.36 15.65
N GLY A 151 17.31 -0.87 15.25
CA GLY A 151 17.26 -1.27 13.85
C GLY A 151 15.83 -1.32 13.28
N LEU A 152 14.84 -1.73 14.10
CA LEU A 152 13.43 -1.60 13.72
C LEU A 152 13.01 -0.14 13.51
N GLY A 153 13.57 0.80 14.28
CA GLY A 153 13.26 2.22 14.18
C GLY A 153 13.77 2.90 12.91
N GLU A 154 14.67 2.26 12.15
CA GLU A 154 15.26 2.79 10.91
C GLU A 154 14.53 2.37 9.63
N LEU A 155 13.53 1.49 9.73
CA LEU A 155 12.72 0.99 8.61
C LEU A 155 11.47 1.83 8.25
N PRO A 156 10.81 2.57 9.17
CA PRO A 156 9.51 3.18 8.88
C PRO A 156 9.50 4.16 7.72
N ASP A 157 10.58 4.93 7.51
CA ASP A 157 10.65 5.92 6.44
C ASP A 157 10.73 5.22 5.07
N ASP A 158 11.54 4.16 4.95
CA ASP A 158 11.64 3.37 3.72
C ASP A 158 10.29 2.70 3.38
N ILE A 159 9.61 2.13 4.38
CA ILE A 159 8.29 1.51 4.20
C ILE A 159 7.24 2.56 3.79
N GLN A 160 7.30 3.77 4.33
CA GLN A 160 6.41 4.86 3.93
C GLN A 160 6.66 5.30 2.48
N ASP A 161 7.91 5.40 2.06
CA ASP A 161 8.27 5.74 0.69
C ASP A 161 7.83 4.65 -0.30
N LEU A 162 7.96 3.37 0.06
CA LEU A 162 7.46 2.26 -0.74
C LEU A 162 5.93 2.26 -0.85
N ASN A 163 5.22 2.57 0.23
CA ASN A 163 3.77 2.72 0.19
C ASN A 163 3.36 3.88 -0.73
N ARG A 164 4.05 5.02 -0.64
CA ARG A 164 3.81 6.17 -1.53
C ARG A 164 4.06 5.82 -3.00
N LEU A 165 5.15 5.11 -3.30
CA LEU A 165 5.46 4.65 -4.65
C LEU A 165 4.41 3.64 -5.15
N SER A 166 4.00 2.67 -4.34
CA SER A 166 2.95 1.71 -4.66
C SER A 166 1.62 2.40 -4.98
N ARG A 167 1.25 3.41 -4.18
CA ARG A 167 0.05 4.21 -4.44
C ARG A 167 0.14 4.99 -5.74
N SER A 168 1.30 5.61 -6.02
CA SER A 168 1.55 6.32 -7.28
C SER A 168 1.38 5.39 -8.49
N ALA A 169 2.02 4.22 -8.44
CA ALA A 169 1.96 3.21 -9.50
C ALA A 169 0.54 2.75 -9.84
N LEU A 170 -0.31 2.72 -8.80
CA LEU A 170 -1.69 2.27 -8.91
C LEU A 170 -2.68 3.41 -9.17
N GLU A 171 -2.35 4.67 -8.84
CA GLU A 171 -3.24 5.81 -8.98
C GLU A 171 -3.66 6.00 -10.44
N ASP A 172 -2.70 5.95 -11.37
CA ASP A 172 -3.01 6.13 -12.79
C ASP A 172 -3.88 4.99 -13.35
N LEU A 173 -3.66 3.75 -12.90
CA LEU A 173 -4.50 2.60 -13.26
C LEU A 173 -5.92 2.70 -12.67
N GLN A 174 -6.07 3.37 -11.52
CA GLN A 174 -7.32 3.51 -10.79
C GLN A 174 -8.13 4.74 -11.20
N THR A 175 -7.65 5.52 -12.17
CA THR A 175 -8.38 6.69 -12.70
C THR A 175 -9.16 6.35 -13.97
N GLY A 176 -10.13 7.21 -14.31
CA GLY A 176 -10.86 7.13 -15.56
C GLY A 176 -11.63 5.84 -15.77
N GLU A 177 -11.64 5.36 -17.01
CA GLU A 177 -12.31 4.11 -17.41
C GLU A 177 -11.58 2.86 -16.91
N THR A 178 -10.23 2.87 -16.93
CA THR A 178 -9.41 1.77 -16.41
C THR A 178 -9.73 1.49 -14.94
N GLY A 179 -9.81 2.54 -14.13
CA GLY A 179 -10.15 2.42 -12.72
C GLY A 179 -11.55 1.89 -12.47
N GLN A 180 -12.54 2.29 -13.29
CA GLN A 180 -13.90 1.76 -13.20
C GLN A 180 -13.95 0.26 -13.54
N ALA A 181 -13.19 -0.17 -14.55
CA ALA A 181 -13.10 -1.58 -14.92
C ALA A 181 -12.43 -2.41 -13.82
N ILE A 182 -11.31 -1.95 -13.26
CA ILE A 182 -10.61 -2.60 -12.13
C ILE A 182 -11.50 -2.68 -10.89
N ALA A 183 -12.17 -1.58 -10.52
CA ALA A 183 -13.04 -1.54 -9.34
C ALA A 183 -14.27 -2.46 -9.47
N SER A 184 -14.68 -2.77 -10.71
CA SER A 184 -15.77 -3.72 -10.99
C SER A 184 -15.35 -5.18 -10.82
N GLN A 185 -14.05 -5.47 -10.74
CA GLN A 185 -13.55 -6.83 -10.56
C GLN A 185 -13.51 -7.22 -9.08
N PRO A 186 -14.15 -8.34 -8.68
CA PRO A 186 -14.11 -8.81 -7.29
C PRO A 186 -12.71 -9.03 -6.73
N GLY A 187 -11.76 -9.44 -7.59
CA GLY A 187 -10.37 -9.69 -7.22
C GLY A 187 -9.56 -8.42 -6.87
N CYS A 188 -10.01 -7.26 -7.36
CA CYS A 188 -9.33 -5.97 -7.12
C CYS A 188 -10.15 -4.97 -6.29
N ALA A 189 -11.34 -5.35 -5.81
CA ALA A 189 -12.25 -4.46 -5.09
C ALA A 189 -11.65 -3.86 -3.79
N SER A 190 -10.47 -4.31 -3.36
CA SER A 190 -9.72 -3.76 -2.21
C SER A 190 -8.35 -3.17 -2.57
N VAL A 191 -8.05 -2.95 -3.87
CA VAL A 191 -6.81 -2.27 -4.34
C VAL A 191 -6.94 -0.74 -4.25
N ALA A 192 -8.16 -0.23 -4.04
CA ALA A 192 -8.36 1.09 -3.47
C ALA A 192 -7.75 1.07 -2.06
N GLY A 193 -6.50 1.55 -1.96
CA GLY A 193 -5.61 1.30 -0.83
C GLY A 193 -6.25 1.59 0.52
N PRO A 194 -5.71 1.01 1.61
CA PRO A 194 -6.20 1.31 2.95
C PRO A 194 -6.18 2.83 3.14
N GLU A 195 -7.37 3.42 3.30
CA GLU A 195 -7.51 4.72 3.90
C GLU A 195 -6.74 4.68 5.22
N ALA A 196 -5.57 5.32 5.23
CA ALA A 196 -4.96 5.75 6.46
C ALA A 196 -6.03 6.59 7.16
N SER A 197 -6.64 6.01 8.20
CA SER A 197 -7.52 6.73 9.10
C SER A 197 -6.88 8.08 9.43
N PRO A 198 -7.61 9.20 9.31
CA PRO A 198 -7.06 10.48 9.70
C PRO A 198 -6.69 10.38 11.17
N SER A 199 -5.41 10.62 11.47
CA SER A 199 -4.93 10.87 12.83
C SER A 199 -5.88 11.86 13.49
N ALA A 200 -6.70 11.37 14.42
CA ALA A 200 -7.46 12.21 15.31
C ALA A 200 -6.50 12.87 16.31
N SER A 201 -5.71 13.84 15.85
CA SER A 201 -5.09 14.83 16.71
C SER A 201 -6.09 15.98 16.90
N GLY A 202 -7.19 15.66 17.57
CA GLY A 202 -8.08 16.65 18.14
C GLY A 202 -7.52 17.08 19.48
N SER A 203 -6.70 18.12 19.49
CA SER A 203 -6.36 18.84 20.73
C SER A 203 -6.87 20.29 20.58
N PRO A 204 -7.89 20.70 21.36
CA PRO A 204 -8.46 22.03 21.24
C PRO A 204 -7.46 23.08 21.73
N SER A 205 -7.22 24.05 20.85
CA SER A 205 -6.55 25.31 21.17
C SER A 205 -7.33 26.05 22.26
N ALA A 206 -6.69 26.26 23.40
CA ALA A 206 -7.13 27.23 24.40
C ALA A 206 -5.91 28.07 24.83
N ALA A 207 -5.80 29.26 24.25
CA ALA A 207 -5.01 30.34 24.82
C ALA A 207 -5.58 30.75 26.19
N PRO A 208 -4.77 31.39 27.03
CA PRO A 208 -5.12 32.79 27.25
C PRO A 208 -3.94 33.77 27.17
N SER A 209 -4.31 34.94 26.67
CA SER A 209 -3.57 36.19 26.64
C SER A 209 -3.09 36.64 28.02
N SER A 210 -1.91 37.26 28.06
CA SER A 210 -1.72 38.50 28.83
C SER A 210 -0.56 39.31 28.25
N SER A 211 -0.94 40.40 27.60
CA SER A 211 -0.13 41.59 27.36
C SER A 211 0.36 42.17 28.69
N ALA A 212 1.66 42.46 28.78
CA ALA A 212 2.17 43.67 29.42
C ALA A 212 3.69 43.82 29.14
N SER A 213 4.02 44.72 28.22
CA SER A 213 5.21 45.60 28.32
C SER A 213 4.76 46.87 29.09
N PRO A 214 5.62 47.71 29.70
CA PRO A 214 6.89 48.16 29.12
C PRO A 214 8.07 48.54 30.08
N ALA A 215 9.19 48.88 29.42
CA ALA A 215 10.17 49.94 29.72
C ALA A 215 11.27 49.77 30.79
N ALA A 216 12.52 49.89 30.31
CA ALA A 216 13.49 50.97 30.61
C ALA A 216 14.93 50.51 30.94
N GLU A 217 15.84 50.93 30.05
CA GLU A 217 17.20 51.47 30.30
C GLU A 217 18.23 50.67 31.12
N ALA A 218 19.37 50.31 30.50
CA ALA A 218 20.59 51.12 30.54
C ALA A 218 21.82 50.39 29.96
N SER A 219 22.51 51.08 29.06
CA SER A 219 23.97 51.20 28.85
C SER A 219 24.92 50.08 29.29
N ALA A 220 25.67 49.52 28.33
CA ALA A 220 27.11 49.80 28.14
C ALA A 220 27.72 48.91 27.04
N SER A 221 28.60 49.51 26.25
CA SER A 221 29.57 48.93 25.30
C SER A 221 30.93 49.58 25.65
N PRO A 222 32.12 49.18 25.16
CA PRO A 222 32.59 47.94 24.48
C PRO A 222 33.85 47.35 25.18
N GLU A 223 34.50 46.29 24.64
CA GLU A 223 35.98 46.25 24.47
C GLU A 223 36.47 45.08 23.60
N GLN A 224 37.55 45.37 22.87
CA GLN A 224 38.22 44.61 21.80
C GLN A 224 39.21 43.55 22.29
N SER A 225 39.46 42.53 21.46
CA SER A 225 40.79 41.94 21.16
C SER A 225 40.62 41.07 19.89
N GLY A 226 41.18 41.42 18.72
CA GLY A 226 42.56 41.16 18.29
C GLY A 226 42.62 39.78 17.60
N ALA A 227 42.50 39.65 16.27
CA ALA A 227 43.43 39.93 15.16
C ALA A 227 44.59 38.90 14.99
N GLU A 228 44.96 38.70 13.71
CA GLU A 228 46.04 37.87 13.12
C GLU A 228 45.60 36.46 12.66
N GLU A 229 45.38 36.17 11.37
CA GLU A 229 46.21 36.26 10.14
C GLU A 229 47.09 35.02 9.94
N GLU A 230 46.79 34.22 8.90
CA GLU A 230 47.71 33.98 7.78
C GLU A 230 47.02 33.21 6.65
N ALA A 231 47.20 33.74 5.45
CA ALA A 231 46.88 33.14 4.16
C ALA A 231 48.17 32.54 3.57
N ALA A 232 48.05 31.46 2.81
CA ALA A 232 49.04 31.06 1.81
C ALA A 232 48.36 30.35 0.64
N GLU A 233 48.20 31.08 -0.46
CA GLU A 233 48.07 30.61 -1.83
C GLU A 233 49.47 30.29 -2.39
N ASP A 234 49.62 29.19 -3.14
CA ASP A 234 50.51 29.02 -4.31
C ASP A 234 50.14 27.68 -4.99
N ASP A 235 49.34 27.66 -6.05
CA ASP A 235 49.74 27.65 -7.47
C ASP A 235 50.62 26.45 -7.88
N ALA A 236 50.06 25.57 -8.72
CA ALA A 236 50.84 24.72 -9.63
C ALA A 236 49.95 24.27 -10.79
N GLN A 237 49.98 25.07 -11.86
CA GLN A 237 49.54 24.68 -13.20
C GLN A 237 50.60 23.79 -13.89
N ASN A 238 50.11 22.70 -14.50
CA ASN A 238 50.43 22.21 -15.86
C ASN A 238 51.72 21.39 -16.13
N THR A 239 51.64 20.61 -17.24
CA THR A 239 52.60 19.70 -17.92
C THR A 239 52.53 18.23 -17.48
N GLU A 240 52.30 17.21 -18.32
CA GLU A 240 52.30 17.01 -19.80
C GLU A 240 51.22 15.99 -20.20
#